data_AF-A0A373CA89-F1
#
_entry.id   AF-A0A373CA89-F1
#
_cell.length_a   1.000
_cell.length_b   1.000
_cell.length_c   1.000
_cell.angle_alpha   90.00
_cell.angle_beta   90.00
_cell.angle_gamma   90.00
#
_symmetry.space_group_name_H-M   'P 1'
#
loop_
_entity.id
_entity.type
_entity.pdbx_description
1 polymer ?
#
loop_
_entity_poly.entity_id
_entity_poly.type
_entity_poly.pdbx_seq_one_letter_code
_entity_poly.pdbx_strand_id
1 'polypeptide(L)' 'MSHSEVYKWFELYFPQYAGDNVETWFQNGKNSIRIRQKNHQEFIFTFNNEGNWRFETVESFMNGLRGGKK' A
#
# COMPACT_ATOMS: atom_id res chain seq x y z
N MET A 1 2.38 -6.40 -12.40
CA MET A 1 2.86 -5.01 -12.36
C MET A 1 4.09 -4.96 -11.48
N SER A 2 5.09 -4.17 -11.83
CA SER A 2 6.26 -3.95 -10.98
C SER A 2 5.86 -3.15 -9.73
N HIS A 3 6.56 -3.33 -8.62
CA HIS A 3 6.28 -2.55 -7.40
C HIS A 3 6.47 -1.05 -7.59
N SER A 4 7.39 -0.63 -8.48
CA SER A 4 7.57 0.77 -8.84
C SER A 4 6.37 1.35 -9.58
N GLU A 5 5.70 0.57 -10.43
CA GLU A 5 4.44 0.98 -11.06
C GLU A 5 3.31 1.05 -10.03
N VAL A 6 3.23 0.11 -9.08
CA VAL A 6 2.26 0.17 -7.97
C VAL A 6 2.49 1.43 -7.13
N TYR A 7 3.75 1.80 -6.88
CA TYR A 7 4.09 3.03 -6.17
C TYR A 7 3.64 4.28 -6.93
N LYS A 8 3.80 4.34 -8.27
CA LYS A 8 3.27 5.45 -9.08
C LYS A 8 1.75 5.59 -8.96
N TRP A 9 1.00 4.49 -8.93
CA TRP A 9 -0.45 4.53 -8.71
C TRP A 9 -0.80 5.02 -7.30
N PHE A 10 -0.01 4.65 -6.29
CA PHE A 10 -0.16 5.20 -4.94
C PHE A 10 0.04 6.72 -4.94
N GLU A 11 1.09 7.24 -5.56
CA GLU A 11 1.35 8.68 -5.64
C GLU A 11 0.23 9.42 -6.37
N LEU A 12 -0.33 8.82 -7.43
CA LEU A 12 -1.43 9.38 -8.19
C LEU A 12 -2.75 9.43 -7.39
N TYR A 13 -3.07 8.36 -6.65
CA TYR A 13 -4.36 8.24 -5.96
C TYR A 13 -4.37 8.90 -4.59
N PHE A 14 -3.21 8.95 -3.92
CA PHE A 14 -3.06 9.48 -2.58
C PHE A 14 -1.98 10.56 -2.51
N PRO A 15 -2.10 11.66 -3.28
CA PRO A 15 -1.08 12.70 -3.31
C PRO A 15 -0.81 13.30 -1.94
N GLN A 16 -1.82 13.35 -1.05
CA GLN A 16 -1.63 13.83 0.33
C GLN A 16 -0.89 12.86 1.25
N TYR A 17 -0.77 11.56 0.91
CA TYR A 17 0.00 10.58 1.67
C TYR A 17 1.38 10.29 1.06
N ALA A 18 1.60 10.78 -0.17
CA ALA A 18 2.78 10.56 -0.98
C ALA A 18 3.84 11.67 -0.82
N GLY A 19 4.88 11.64 -1.66
CA GLY A 19 5.93 12.67 -1.71
C GLY A 19 6.66 12.82 -0.39
N ASP A 20 6.71 14.05 0.12
CA ASP A 20 7.44 14.39 1.36
C ASP A 20 6.89 13.71 2.61
N ASN A 21 5.69 13.14 2.57
CA ASN A 21 5.13 12.41 3.70
C ASN A 21 5.69 10.97 3.81
N VAL A 22 6.27 10.44 2.73
CA VAL A 22 6.85 9.09 2.69
C VAL A 22 8.30 9.15 3.17
N GLU A 23 8.62 8.32 4.16
CA GLU A 23 10.01 8.08 4.57
C GLU A 23 10.65 7.03 3.66
N THR A 24 9.93 5.93 3.42
CA THR A 24 10.39 4.84 2.55
C THR A 24 9.22 3.92 2.19
N TRP A 25 9.41 3.03 1.22
CA TRP A 25 8.45 2.00 0.86
C TRP A 25 9.13 0.67 0.57
N PHE A 26 8.39 -0.42 0.77
CA PHE A 26 8.87 -1.79 0.63
C PHE A 26 7.93 -2.62 -0.24
N GLN A 27 8.46 -3.65 -0.89
CA GLN A 27 7.63 -4.65 -1.56
C GLN A 27 6.80 -5.42 -0.53
N ASN A 28 5.52 -5.67 -0.82
CA ASN A 28 4.61 -6.41 0.06
C ASN A 28 3.81 -7.45 -0.73
N GLY A 29 4.48 -8.49 -1.22
CA GLY A 29 3.83 -9.51 -2.05
C GLY A 29 3.42 -9.01 -3.43
N LYS A 30 2.49 -9.72 -4.08
CA LYS A 30 2.08 -9.42 -5.46
C LYS A 30 1.22 -8.16 -5.51
N ASN A 31 1.57 -7.24 -6.42
CA ASN A 31 0.80 -6.01 -6.68
C ASN A 31 0.59 -5.12 -5.44
N SER A 32 1.43 -5.27 -4.41
CA SER A 32 1.25 -4.57 -3.14
C SER A 32 2.57 -4.07 -2.58
N ILE A 33 2.52 -2.91 -1.94
CA ILE A 33 3.62 -2.23 -1.30
C ILE A 33 3.24 -1.83 0.13
N ARG A 34 4.24 -1.76 1.02
CA ARG A 34 4.12 -1.18 2.35
C ARG A 34 4.76 0.19 2.33
N ILE A 35 4.00 1.23 2.68
CA ILE A 35 4.46 2.61 2.75
C ILE A 35 4.70 2.95 4.21
N ARG A 36 5.89 3.44 4.54
CA ARG A 36 6.20 4.03 5.84
C ARG A 36 6.24 5.55 5.69
N GLN A 37 5.41 6.23 6.46
CA GLN A 37 5.41 7.68 6.55
C GLN A 37 6.42 8.19 7.58
N LYS A 38 6.81 9.45 7.46
CA LYS A 38 7.76 10.12 8.40
C LYS A 38 7.26 10.20 9.84
N ASN A 39 5.94 10.14 10.05
CA ASN A 39 5.32 10.04 11.37
C ASN A 39 5.32 8.61 11.94
N HIS A 40 6.06 7.69 11.30
CA HIS A 40 6.15 6.26 11.62
C HIS A 40 4.85 5.46 11.41
N GLN A 41 3.80 6.08 10.87
CA GLN A 41 2.60 5.36 10.47
C GLN A 41 2.90 4.55 9.21
N GLU A 42 2.30 3.36 9.12
CA GLU A 42 2.51 2.47 8.00
C GLU A 42 1.20 1.99 7.41
N PHE A 43 1.20 1.90 6.09
CA PHE A 43 0.05 1.51 5.29
C PHE A 43 0.44 0.44 4.28
N ILE A 44 -0.56 -0.34 3.87
CA ILE A 44 -0.45 -1.27 2.77
C ILE A 44 -1.30 -0.74 1.64
N PHE A 45 -0.67 -0.54 0.48
CA PHE A 45 -1.38 -0.28 -0.77
C PHE A 45 -1.29 -1.51 -1.67
N THR A 46 -2.44 -1.94 -2.20
CA THR A 46 -2.55 -3.04 -3.17
C THR A 46 -3.27 -2.51 -4.39
N PHE A 47 -2.69 -2.68 -5.58
CA PHE A 47 -3.28 -2.20 -6.83
C PHE A 47 -3.41 -3.35 -7.84
N ASN A 48 -4.63 -3.82 -8.08
CA ASN A 48 -4.88 -4.83 -9.12
C ASN A 48 -5.24 -4.18 -10.45
N ASN A 49 -6.14 -3.19 -10.42
CA ASN A 49 -6.53 -2.33 -11.54
C ASN A 49 -7.28 -1.09 -11.01
N GLU A 50 -7.66 -0.18 -11.90
CA GLU A 50 -8.32 1.10 -11.55
C GLU A 50 -9.62 0.94 -10.75
N GLY A 51 -10.38 -0.14 -10.99
CA GLY A 51 -11.61 -0.46 -10.27
C GLY A 51 -11.42 -1.37 -9.05
N ASN A 52 -10.20 -1.87 -8.81
CA ASN A 52 -9.90 -2.81 -7.73
C ASN A 52 -8.52 -2.54 -7.14
N TRP A 53 -8.52 -1.75 -6.09
CA TRP A 53 -7.37 -1.41 -5.28
C TRP A 53 -7.78 -1.32 -3.81
N ARG A 54 -6.81 -1.35 -2.92
CA ARG A 54 -7.02 -1.21 -1.49
C ARG A 54 -5.90 -0.43 -0.83
N PHE A 55 -6.26 0.50 0.04
CA PHE A 55 -5.36 1.23 0.91
C PHE A 55 -5.83 1.06 2.35
N GLU A 56 -5.01 0.42 3.20
CA GLU A 56 -5.39 0.06 4.56
C GLU A 56 -4.20 0.10 5.52
N THR A 57 -4.45 0.09 6.83
CA THR A 57 -3.39 -0.04 7.83
C THR A 57 -2.81 -1.45 7.85
N VAL A 58 -1.59 -1.60 8.37
CA VAL A 58 -0.93 -2.92 8.48
C VAL A 58 -1.79 -3.91 9.27
N GLU A 59 -2.41 -3.48 10.38
CA GLU A 59 -3.26 -4.35 11.19
C GLU A 59 -4.51 -4.83 10.44
N SER A 60 -5.19 -3.92 9.73
CA SER A 60 -6.35 -4.27 8.88
C SER A 60 -5.97 -5.31 7.82
N PHE A 61 -4.83 -5.11 7.16
CA PHE A 61 -4.30 -6.05 6.18
C PHE A 61 -4.06 -7.44 6.78
N MET A 62 -3.40 -7.51 7.94
CA MET A 62 -3.11 -8.76 8.63
C MET A 62 -4.39 -9.49 9.08
N ASN A 63 -5.40 -8.76 9.52
CA ASN A 63 -6.70 -9.33 9.87
C ASN A 63 -7.43 -9.89 8.64
N GLY A 64 -7.32 -9.21 7.49
CA GLY A 64 -7.82 -9.70 6.20
C GLY A 64 -7.17 -11.02 5.76
N LEU A 65 -5.86 -11.16 5.95
CA LEU A 65 -5.14 -12.42 5.65
C LEU A 65 -5.57 -13.58 6.55
N ARG A 66 -5.82 -13.30 7.84
CA ARG A 66 -6.27 -14.31 8.80
C ARG A 66 -7.69 -14.80 8.51
N GLY A 67 -8.57 -13.91 8.06
CA GLY A 67 -9.94 -14.24 7.67
C GLY A 67 -10.08 -15.02 6.35
N GLY A 68 -9.04 -15.05 5.53
CA GLY A 68 -9.00 -15.78 4.25
C GLY A 68 -8.74 -17.29 4.37
N LYS A 69 -8.47 -17.81 5.58
CA LYS A 69 -8.43 -19.27 5.83
C LYS A 69 -9.85 -19.78 6.11
N LYS A 70 -10.61 -20.05 5.05
CA LYS A 70 -11.76 -20.95 5.07
C LYS A 70 -11.67 -21.90 3.89
#